data_AF-A0AAV5WDU3-F1
#
_entry.id   AF-A0AAV5WDU3-F1
#
_cell.length_a   1.000
_cell.length_b   1.000
_cell.length_c   1.000
_cell.angle_alpha   90.00
_cell.angle_beta   90.00
_cell.angle_gamma   90.00
#
_symmetry.space_group_name_H-M   'P 1'
#
loop_
_entity.id
_entity.type
_entity.pdbx_description
1 polymer ?
#
loop_
_entity_poly.entity_id
_entity_poly.type
_entity_poly.pdbx_seq_one_letter_code
_entity_poly.pdbx_strand_id
1 'polypeptide(L)'
;LQTINCLLSSGEVPKLFAQQELDGLATQLREQSSEESFDGDLHDYFAYRTKCLLHIVIIMNTDKSDFSFQLLTNPALYKQCTVIWRDEWSKESLQMLPSQLLQSSGADSDEVTNSMPPFFGSAPEQVPRKYVSFVETYAQIFL
;
A
#
# COMPACT_ATOMS: atom_id res chain seq x y z
N LEU A 1 11.20 7.56 -5.26
CA LEU A 1 10.35 6.82 -6.21
C LEU A 1 11.13 6.25 -7.39
N GLN A 2 12.08 6.98 -7.98
CA GLN A 2 12.86 6.51 -9.13
C GLN A 2 13.56 5.16 -8.91
N THR A 3 14.14 4.92 -7.74
CA THR A 3 14.72 3.62 -7.36
C THR A 3 13.70 2.48 -7.38
N ILE A 4 12.49 2.73 -6.86
CA ILE A 4 11.39 1.76 -6.87
C ILE A 4 10.94 1.51 -8.31
N ASN A 5 10.89 2.55 -9.14
CA ASN A 5 10.58 2.41 -10.56
C ASN A 5 11.60 1.52 -11.29
N CYS A 6 12.90 1.64 -10.97
CA CYS A 6 13.93 0.72 -11.47
C CYS A 6 13.67 -0.72 -10.98
N LEU A 7 13.49 -0.93 -9.67
CA LEU A 7 13.21 -2.27 -9.11
C LEU A 7 12.00 -2.94 -9.76
N LEU A 8 10.89 -2.21 -9.91
CA LEU A 8 9.69 -2.72 -10.55
C LEU A 8 9.90 -3.04 -12.04
N SER A 9 10.74 -2.27 -12.75
CA SER A 9 10.97 -2.44 -14.18
C SER A 9 11.98 -3.54 -14.49
N SER A 10 13.16 -3.50 -13.87
CA SER A 10 14.31 -4.34 -14.19
C SER A 10 14.66 -5.33 -13.07
N GLY A 11 14.09 -5.20 -11.86
CA GLY A 11 14.46 -6.06 -10.74
C GLY A 11 15.79 -5.65 -10.10
N GLU A 12 16.37 -4.55 -10.56
CA GLU A 12 17.66 -4.06 -10.11
C GLU A 12 17.67 -2.54 -10.03
N VAL A 13 18.64 -2.01 -9.30
CA VAL A 13 18.92 -0.58 -9.22
C VAL A 13 20.35 -0.39 -9.71
N PRO A 14 20.56 0.42 -10.76
CA PRO A 14 21.90 0.67 -11.28
C PRO A 14 22.83 1.22 -10.20
N LYS A 15 24.04 0.66 -10.10
CA LYS A 15 25.08 1.06 -9.14
C LYS A 15 24.66 0.96 -7.67
N LEU A 16 23.68 0.12 -7.35
CA LEU A 16 23.30 -0.12 -5.95
C LEU A 16 24.37 -0.90 -5.19
N PHE A 17 24.97 -1.89 -5.85
CA PHE A 17 26.02 -2.72 -5.30
C PHE A 17 27.37 -2.37 -5.93
N ALA A 18 28.43 -2.40 -5.11
CA ALA A 18 29.79 -2.42 -5.60
C ALA A 18 30.14 -3.82 -6.15
N GLN A 19 31.10 -3.90 -7.07
CA GLN A 19 31.51 -5.17 -7.66
C GLN A 19 31.93 -6.20 -6.59
N GLN A 20 32.65 -5.76 -5.56
CA GLN A 20 33.11 -6.64 -4.47
C GLN A 20 31.94 -7.26 -3.68
N GLU A 21 30.82 -6.56 -3.55
CA GLU A 21 29.63 -7.07 -2.86
C GLU A 21 28.93 -8.13 -3.71
N LEU A 22 28.86 -7.93 -5.03
CA LEU A 22 28.31 -8.89 -5.97
C LEU A 22 29.17 -10.15 -6.06
N ASP A 23 30.49 -10.00 -6.09
CA ASP A 23 31.43 -11.13 -6.08
C ASP A 23 31.28 -11.99 -4.83
N GLY A 24 30.98 -11.37 -3.67
CA GLY A 24 30.69 -12.07 -2.42
C GLY A 24 29.43 -12.94 -2.47
N LEU A 25 28.45 -12.58 -3.31
CA LEU A 25 27.20 -13.33 -3.48
C LEU A 25 27.26 -14.34 -4.65
N ALA A 26 28.22 -14.18 -5.56
CA ALA A 26 28.30 -14.93 -6.82
C ALA A 26 28.33 -16.45 -6.63
N THR A 27 29.04 -16.96 -5.61
CA THR A 27 29.13 -18.40 -5.35
C THR A 27 27.76 -18.99 -5.00
N GLN A 28 27.01 -18.35 -4.10
CA GLN A 28 25.68 -18.80 -3.69
C GLN A 28 24.66 -18.68 -4.83
N LEU A 29 24.72 -17.58 -5.58
CA LEU A 29 23.84 -17.36 -6.72
C LEU A 29 24.07 -18.39 -7.83
N ARG A 30 25.31 -18.81 -8.07
CA ARG A 30 25.63 -19.83 -9.08
C ARG A 30 25.13 -21.22 -8.73
N GLU A 31 25.19 -21.57 -7.45
CA GLU A 31 24.61 -22.83 -6.96
C GLU A 31 23.09 -22.83 -7.20
N GLN A 32 22.41 -21.78 -6.76
CA GLN A 32 20.96 -21.63 -6.92
C GLN A 32 20.52 -21.55 -8.40
N SER A 33 21.26 -20.82 -9.24
CA SER A 33 20.95 -20.72 -10.67
C SER A 33 21.07 -22.06 -11.38
N SER A 34 22.06 -22.88 -10.98
CA SER A 34 22.24 -24.23 -11.50
C SER A 34 21.13 -25.17 -11.04
N GLU A 35 20.70 -25.08 -9.78
CA GLU A 35 19.58 -25.87 -9.25
C GLU A 35 18.27 -25.55 -9.98
N GLU A 36 18.02 -24.27 -10.26
CA GLU A 36 16.84 -23.81 -11.00
C GLU A 36 16.97 -23.94 -12.53
N SER A 37 18.13 -24.41 -13.03
CA SER A 37 18.44 -24.53 -14.46
C SER A 37 18.22 -23.23 -15.24
N PHE A 38 18.54 -22.08 -14.62
CA PHE A 38 18.38 -20.78 -15.24
C PHE A 38 19.45 -20.55 -16.31
N ASP A 39 19.02 -20.11 -17.50
CA ASP A 39 19.90 -19.81 -18.62
C ASP A 39 20.11 -18.29 -18.73
N GLY A 40 21.28 -17.83 -18.28
CA GLY A 40 21.63 -16.40 -18.24
C GLY A 40 22.82 -16.11 -17.32
N ASP A 41 23.22 -14.84 -17.24
CA ASP A 41 24.25 -14.41 -16.30
C ASP A 41 23.74 -14.38 -14.85
N LEU A 42 24.66 -14.43 -13.88
CA LEU A 42 24.33 -14.37 -12.45
C LEU A 42 23.64 -13.06 -12.06
N HIS A 43 23.97 -11.95 -12.73
CA HIS A 43 23.28 -10.68 -12.50
C HIS A 43 21.81 -10.74 -12.94
N ASP A 44 21.55 -11.29 -14.12
CA ASP A 44 20.19 -11.47 -14.63
C ASP A 44 19.39 -12.42 -13.74
N TYR A 45 20.03 -13.48 -13.25
CA TYR A 45 19.43 -14.41 -12.31
C TYR A 45 19.04 -13.73 -10.99
N PHE A 46 19.92 -12.89 -10.44
CA PHE A 46 19.63 -12.15 -9.23
C PHE A 46 18.49 -11.14 -9.42
N ALA A 47 18.45 -10.44 -10.54
CA ALA A 47 17.36 -9.53 -10.88
C ALA A 47 16.03 -10.29 -11.08
N TYR A 48 16.06 -11.46 -11.73
CA TYR A 48 14.91 -12.35 -11.89
C TYR A 48 14.35 -12.80 -10.53
N ARG A 49 15.21 -13.33 -9.65
CA ARG A 49 14.83 -13.73 -8.29
C ARG A 49 14.27 -12.56 -7.49
N THR A 50 14.86 -11.37 -7.63
CA THR A 50 14.34 -10.15 -7.01
C THR A 50 12.92 -9.86 -7.47
N LYS A 51 12.63 -9.92 -8.78
CA LYS A 51 11.26 -9.72 -9.30
C LYS A 51 10.26 -10.75 -8.80
N CYS A 52 10.69 -12.00 -8.63
CA CYS A 52 9.81 -13.08 -8.18
C CYS A 52 9.53 -13.03 -6.67
N LEU A 53 10.48 -12.54 -5.87
CA LEU A 53 10.41 -12.64 -4.41
C LEU A 53 10.10 -11.33 -3.71
N LEU A 54 10.35 -10.18 -4.35
CA LEU A 54 10.12 -8.86 -3.76
C LEU A 54 8.73 -8.33 -4.11
N HIS A 55 7.87 -8.23 -3.09
CA HIS A 55 6.59 -7.53 -3.20
C HIS A 55 6.71 -6.10 -2.68
N ILE A 56 6.29 -5.13 -3.50
CA ILE A 56 6.33 -3.72 -3.15
C ILE A 56 4.90 -3.19 -3.06
N VAL A 57 4.56 -2.57 -1.93
CA VAL A 57 3.28 -1.88 -1.71
C VAL A 57 3.55 -0.40 -1.52
N ILE A 58 2.83 0.44 -2.26
CA ILE A 58 3.01 1.89 -2.26
C ILE A 58 1.65 2.53 -2.00
N ILE A 59 1.61 3.39 -1.00
CA ILE A 59 0.43 4.21 -0.67
C ILE A 59 0.73 5.63 -1.12
N MET A 60 -0.10 6.16 -2.01
CA MET A 60 0.00 7.53 -2.50
C MET A 60 -1.24 8.31 -2.13
N ASN A 61 -1.07 9.59 -1.80
CA ASN A 61 -2.18 10.50 -1.60
C ASN A 61 -2.44 11.26 -2.90
N THR A 62 -3.66 11.13 -3.42
CA THR A 62 -4.15 11.68 -4.68
C THR A 62 -4.39 13.19 -4.61
N ASP A 63 -4.61 13.74 -3.42
CA ASP A 63 -4.85 15.17 -3.18
C ASP A 63 -3.57 16.01 -3.28
N LYS A 64 -2.40 15.36 -3.30
CA LYS A 64 -1.14 16.09 -3.42
C LYS A 64 -0.91 16.55 -4.85
N SER A 65 -0.57 17.83 -5.00
CA SER A 65 -0.28 18.46 -6.30
C SER A 65 0.82 17.76 -7.12
N ASP A 66 1.72 17.01 -6.48
CA ASP A 66 2.78 16.27 -7.14
C ASP A 66 2.40 14.84 -7.53
N PHE A 67 1.21 14.36 -7.18
CA PHE A 67 0.74 12.99 -7.46
C PHE A 67 0.87 12.64 -8.96
N SER A 68 0.32 13.48 -9.84
CA SER A 68 0.39 13.27 -11.28
C SER A 68 1.83 13.28 -11.80
N PHE A 69 2.67 14.20 -11.29
CA PHE A 69 4.08 14.28 -11.67
C PHE A 69 4.85 13.03 -11.24
N GLN A 70 4.60 12.53 -10.02
CA GLN A 70 5.20 11.30 -9.51
C GLN A 70 4.81 10.08 -10.36
N LEU A 71 3.55 9.97 -10.80
CA LEU A 71 3.14 8.86 -11.70
C LEU A 71 3.73 8.97 -13.10
N LEU A 72 3.77 10.19 -13.67
CA LEU A 72 4.33 10.43 -15.00
C LEU A 72 5.83 10.11 -15.06
N THR A 73 6.57 10.48 -14.01
CA THR A 73 8.02 10.26 -13.92
C THR A 73 8.39 8.82 -13.52
N ASN A 74 7.43 8.01 -13.05
CA ASN A 74 7.67 6.65 -12.57
C ASN A 74 6.66 5.66 -13.18
N PRO A 75 6.78 5.34 -14.48
CA PRO A 75 5.76 4.58 -15.19
C PRO A 75 5.61 3.12 -14.74
N ALA A 76 6.61 2.54 -14.08
CA ALA A 76 6.52 1.18 -13.57
C ALA A 76 5.41 1.01 -12.52
N LEU A 77 5.06 2.09 -11.81
CA LEU A 77 4.02 2.09 -10.78
C LEU A 77 2.64 1.70 -11.31
N TYR A 78 2.31 2.05 -12.56
CA TYR A 78 1.03 1.67 -13.18
C TYR A 78 1.16 0.56 -14.22
N LYS A 79 2.39 0.23 -14.66
CA LYS A 79 2.64 -0.86 -15.63
C LYS A 79 2.90 -2.21 -14.99
N GLN A 80 3.55 -2.23 -13.83
CA GLN A 80 4.03 -3.45 -13.17
C GLN A 80 3.31 -3.73 -11.85
N CYS A 81 2.49 -2.81 -11.35
CA CYS A 81 1.71 -3.00 -10.14
C CYS A 81 0.22 -3.05 -10.45
N THR A 82 -0.52 -3.77 -9.60
CA THR A 82 -1.98 -3.66 -9.53
C THR A 82 -2.35 -2.39 -8.80
N VAL A 83 -3.12 -1.51 -9.46
CA VAL A 83 -3.58 -0.26 -8.87
C VAL A 83 -4.91 -0.48 -8.16
N ILE A 84 -4.99 -0.13 -6.88
CA ILE A 84 -6.22 -0.15 -6.10
C ILE A 84 -6.58 1.30 -5.75
N TRP A 85 -7.73 1.75 -6.25
CA TRP A 85 -8.29 3.07 -5.91
C TRP A 85 -9.40 2.92 -4.87
N ARG A 86 -9.24 3.63 -3.75
CA ARG A 86 -10.19 3.65 -2.61
C ARG A 86 -10.18 5.04 -1.99
N ASP A 87 -11.04 5.90 -2.53
CA ASP A 87 -11.17 7.29 -2.06
C ASP A 87 -12.15 7.40 -0.89
N GLU A 88 -13.20 6.58 -0.93
CA GLU A 88 -14.32 6.65 -0.01
C GLU A 88 -14.63 5.27 0.59
N TRP A 89 -15.27 5.29 1.75
CA TRP A 89 -15.89 4.11 2.31
C TRP A 89 -17.27 3.91 1.72
N SER A 90 -17.65 2.65 1.53
CA SER A 90 -18.99 2.33 1.05
C SER A 90 -20.04 2.71 2.10
N LYS A 91 -21.29 2.90 1.66
CA LYS A 91 -22.40 3.20 2.58
C LYS A 91 -22.55 2.12 3.63
N GLU A 92 -22.34 0.87 3.24
CA GLU A 92 -22.38 -0.29 4.12
C GLU A 92 -21.26 -0.21 5.16
N SER A 93 -20.04 0.15 4.77
CA SER A 93 -18.94 0.36 5.72
C SER A 93 -19.25 1.49 6.71
N LEU A 94 -19.81 2.61 6.23
CA LEU A 94 -20.18 3.74 7.08
C LEU A 94 -21.29 3.38 8.08
N GLN A 95 -22.24 2.51 7.69
CA GLN A 95 -23.32 2.03 8.56
C GLN A 95 -22.85 1.00 9.59
N MET A 96 -21.98 0.07 9.18
CA MET A 96 -21.51 -1.02 10.05
C MET A 96 -20.47 -0.57 11.08
N LEU A 97 -19.68 0.46 10.77
CA LEU A 97 -18.57 0.85 11.62
C LEU A 97 -18.99 1.39 12.99
N PRO A 98 -20.00 2.27 13.13
CA PRO A 98 -20.48 2.72 14.43
C PRO A 98 -20.89 1.58 15.35
N SER A 99 -21.70 0.63 14.86
CA SER A 99 -22.15 -0.49 15.68
C SER A 99 -20.98 -1.35 16.14
N GLN A 100 -20.01 -1.62 15.25
CA GLN A 100 -18.81 -2.38 15.61
C GLN A 100 -17.92 -1.68 16.66
N LEU A 101 -17.75 -0.35 16.56
CA LEU A 101 -16.92 0.40 17.50
C LEU A 101 -17.60 0.57 18.87
N LEU A 102 -18.90 0.87 18.88
CA LEU A 102 -19.67 1.12 20.09
C LEU A 102 -20.09 -0.15 20.85
N GLN A 103 -20.08 -1.32 20.18
CA GLN A 103 -20.32 -2.63 20.81
C GLN A 103 -19.46 -2.86 22.06
N SER A 104 -18.18 -2.46 22.00
CA SER A 104 -17.25 -2.61 23.12
C SER A 104 -17.52 -1.67 24.30
N SER A 105 -18.27 -0.59 24.06
CA SER A 105 -18.51 0.48 25.02
C SER A 105 -19.91 0.43 25.64
N GLY A 106 -20.77 -0.51 25.20
CA GLY A 106 -22.12 -0.71 25.75
C GLY A 106 -23.17 0.29 25.26
N ALA A 107 -22.87 1.09 24.22
CA ALA A 107 -23.77 2.09 23.65
C ALA A 107 -24.29 1.76 22.26
N ASP A 108 -24.63 0.51 22.06
CA ASP A 108 -25.21 0.07 20.80
C ASP A 108 -26.71 0.43 20.79
N SER A 109 -26.99 1.72 20.56
CA SER A 109 -28.35 2.18 20.23
C SER A 109 -28.43 2.32 18.72
N ASP A 110 -29.32 1.54 18.09
CA ASP A 110 -29.61 1.60 16.66
C ASP A 110 -29.97 3.03 16.20
N GLU A 111 -30.60 3.83 17.04
CA GLU A 111 -30.94 5.22 16.69
C GLU A 111 -29.69 6.10 16.53
N VAL A 112 -28.73 5.94 17.45
CA VAL A 112 -27.47 6.69 17.43
C VAL A 112 -26.63 6.26 16.24
N THR A 113 -26.42 4.95 16.05
CA THR A 113 -25.58 4.41 14.97
C THR A 113 -26.13 4.75 13.59
N ASN A 114 -27.46 4.74 13.41
CA ASN A 114 -28.11 5.13 12.15
C ASN A 114 -28.02 6.64 11.84
N SER A 115 -27.84 7.49 12.86
CA SER A 115 -27.73 8.94 12.67
C SER A 115 -26.33 9.43 12.28
N MET A 116 -25.29 8.63 12.54
CA MET A 116 -23.88 9.01 12.32
C MET A 116 -23.47 9.11 10.83
N PRO A 117 -23.87 8.19 9.92
CA PRO A 117 -23.48 8.29 8.51
C PRO A 117 -23.99 9.55 7.80
N PRO A 118 -25.27 9.97 7.94
CA PRO A 118 -25.73 11.23 7.38
C PRO A 118 -24.98 12.46 7.90
N PHE A 119 -24.62 12.46 9.20
CA PHE A 119 -23.83 13.53 9.80
C PHE A 119 -22.44 13.61 9.17
N PHE A 120 -21.75 12.48 9.04
CA PHE A 120 -20.45 12.42 8.36
C PHE A 120 -20.54 12.82 6.88
N GLY A 121 -21.59 12.41 6.17
CA GLY A 121 -21.83 12.78 4.78
C GLY A 121 -22.06 14.28 4.55
N SER A 122 -22.41 15.03 5.60
CA SER A 122 -22.52 16.50 5.56
C SER A 122 -21.20 17.24 5.81
N ALA A 123 -20.14 16.52 6.19
CA ALA A 123 -18.84 17.12 6.49
C ALA A 123 -18.16 17.65 5.22
N PRO A 124 -17.41 18.77 5.31
CA PRO A 124 -16.66 19.32 4.17
C PRO A 124 -15.63 18.36 3.58
N GLU A 125 -15.06 17.49 4.42
CA GLU A 125 -14.10 16.46 4.03
C GLU A 125 -14.51 15.13 4.64
N GLN A 126 -14.81 14.17 3.78
CA GLN A 126 -15.26 12.82 4.16
C GLN A 126 -14.08 11.86 4.25
N VAL A 127 -13.09 12.21 5.08
CA VAL A 127 -11.92 11.34 5.31
C VAL A 127 -12.29 10.22 6.29
N PRO A 128 -12.15 8.93 5.93
CA PRO A 128 -12.58 7.84 6.79
C PRO A 128 -11.98 7.85 8.20
N ARG A 129 -10.72 8.28 8.34
CA ARG A 129 -10.08 8.42 9.66
C ARG A 129 -10.80 9.42 10.55
N LYS A 130 -11.34 10.52 9.99
CA LYS A 130 -12.13 11.50 10.76
C LYS A 130 -13.44 10.89 11.24
N TYR A 131 -14.08 10.03 10.44
CA TYR A 131 -15.28 9.31 10.85
C TYR A 131 -15.01 8.39 12.04
N VAL A 132 -13.95 7.58 11.98
CA VAL A 132 -13.54 6.70 13.09
C VAL A 132 -13.33 7.52 14.36
N SER A 133 -12.55 8.59 14.30
CA SER A 133 -12.28 9.44 15.47
C SER A 133 -13.54 10.12 16.01
N PHE A 134 -14.50 10.48 15.16
CA PHE A 134 -15.80 11.00 15.59
C PHE A 134 -16.58 9.95 16.41
N VAL A 135 -16.68 8.72 15.91
CA VAL A 135 -17.37 7.61 16.61
C VAL A 135 -16.68 7.28 17.94
N GLU A 136 -15.34 7.20 17.95
CA GLU A 136 -14.57 6.95 19.16
C GLU A 136 -14.74 8.06 20.21
N THR A 137 -14.75 9.32 19.76
CA THR A 137 -14.97 10.48 20.64
C THR A 137 -16.38 10.47 21.21
N TYR A 138 -17.38 10.11 20.41
CA TYR A 138 -18.75 9.95 20.89
C TYR A 138 -18.80 8.92 22.02
N ALA A 139 -18.14 7.77 21.86
CA ALA A 139 -18.06 6.75 22.89
C ALA A 139 -17.45 7.28 24.19
N GLN A 140 -16.39 8.08 24.12
CA GLN A 140 -15.73 8.63 25.32
C GLN A 140 -16.53 9.70 26.06
N ILE A 141 -17.41 10.42 25.37
CA ILE A 141 -18.19 11.51 25.98
C ILE A 141 -19.47 10.97 26.63
N PHE A 142 -20.12 10.03 25.96
CA PHE A 142 -21.47 9.60 26.31
C PHE A 142 -21.52 8.26 27.06
N LEU A 143 -20.36 7.64 27.33
CA LEU A 143 -20.20 6.38 28.06
C LEU A 143 -19.03 6.43 29.04
#